data_AF-A0A2V9BVN2-F1
#
_entry.id   AF-A0A2V9BVN2-F1
#
_cell.length_a   1.000
_cell.length_b   1.000
_cell.length_c   1.000
_cell.angle_alpha   90.00
_cell.angle_beta   90.00
_cell.angle_gamma   90.00
#
_symmetry.space_group_name_H-M   'P 1'
#
loop_
_entity.id
_entity.type
_entity.pdbx_description
1 polymer ?
#
loop_
_entity_poly.entity_id
_entity_poly.type
_entity_poly.pdbx_seq_one_letter_code
_entity_poly.pdbx_strand_id
1 'polypeptide(L)'
;VPEYQTKYGIYERRCGLDNVHLSFGHDEYIYQVARNYLPEEGLYMLRYHSFYAAHRHNAYRHLMNEHDEEMFAWVRRFNPYDLYSKGRERPDMKAILPFYQDLVSEFFPDEIDW
;
A
#
# COMPACT_ATOMS: atom_id res chain seq x y z
N VAL A 1 -8.78 -10.67 -24.57
CA VAL A 1 -7.57 -11.53 -24.54
C VAL A 1 -7.93 -12.76 -23.72
N PRO A 2 -8.17 -13.92 -24.35
CA PRO A 2 -8.66 -15.14 -23.69
C PRO A 2 -7.83 -15.55 -22.45
N GLU A 3 -6.53 -15.28 -22.47
CA GLU A 3 -5.56 -15.56 -21.43
C GLU A 3 -5.92 -14.87 -20.10
N TYR A 4 -6.57 -13.70 -20.11
CA TYR A 4 -6.99 -12.98 -18.91
C TYR A 4 -8.38 -13.38 -18.39
N GLN A 5 -9.13 -14.20 -19.11
CA GLN A 5 -10.53 -14.53 -18.80
C GLN A 5 -10.67 -15.79 -17.93
N THR A 6 -9.57 -16.27 -17.37
CA THR A 6 -9.54 -17.40 -16.44
C THR A 6 -9.32 -16.92 -15.01
N LYS A 7 -9.53 -17.80 -14.03
CA LYS A 7 -9.29 -17.49 -12.61
C LYS A 7 -7.90 -16.93 -12.34
N TYR A 8 -6.88 -17.46 -13.02
CA TYR A 8 -5.48 -17.10 -12.79
C TYR A 8 -4.96 -16.11 -13.82
N GLY A 9 -5.63 -15.96 -14.96
CA GLY A 9 -5.15 -15.09 -16.01
C GLY A 9 -3.77 -15.52 -16.50
N ILE A 10 -2.83 -14.57 -16.47
CA ILE A 10 -1.40 -14.78 -16.75
C ILE A 10 -0.56 -15.10 -15.52
N TYR A 11 -1.16 -15.30 -14.36
CA TYR A 11 -0.45 -15.50 -13.10
C TYR A 11 -0.39 -16.97 -12.69
N GLU A 12 0.63 -17.32 -11.92
CA GLU A 12 0.68 -18.61 -11.25
C GLU A 12 -0.12 -18.57 -9.93
N ARG A 13 -0.56 -19.75 -9.47
CA ARG A 13 -1.22 -19.88 -8.18
C ARG A 13 -0.26 -19.50 -7.06
N ARG A 14 -0.68 -18.60 -6.17
CA ARG A 14 0.10 -18.11 -5.02
C ARG A 14 1.48 -17.57 -5.42
N CYS A 15 1.55 -16.89 -6.57
CA CYS A 15 2.78 -16.28 -7.07
C CYS A 15 3.32 -15.14 -6.18
N GLY A 16 2.50 -14.61 -5.27
CA GLY A 16 2.86 -13.42 -4.50
C GLY A 16 2.40 -12.16 -5.21
N LEU A 17 1.87 -11.18 -4.46
CA LEU A 17 1.36 -9.93 -5.04
C LEU A 17 2.47 -9.07 -5.66
N ASP A 18 3.72 -9.26 -5.26
CA ASP A 18 4.90 -8.68 -5.91
C ASP A 18 5.05 -9.11 -7.38
N ASN A 19 4.50 -10.28 -7.74
CA ASN A 19 4.48 -10.82 -9.12
C ASN A 19 3.15 -10.55 -9.85
N VAL A 20 2.22 -9.79 -9.23
CA VAL A 20 0.93 -9.44 -9.82
C VAL A 20 0.96 -8.02 -10.36
N HIS A 21 0.57 -7.84 -11.62
CA HIS A 21 0.32 -6.51 -12.16
C HIS A 21 -1.03 -6.02 -11.65
N LEU A 22 -0.99 -5.06 -10.72
CA LEU A 22 -2.16 -4.30 -10.30
C LEU A 22 -2.45 -3.14 -11.26
N SER A 23 -3.67 -2.62 -11.23
CA SER A 23 -4.02 -1.39 -11.94
C SER A 23 -3.12 -0.26 -11.46
N PHE A 24 -2.35 0.33 -12.37
CA PHE A 24 -1.41 1.40 -12.04
C PHE A 24 -2.13 2.62 -11.45
N GLY A 25 -1.55 3.18 -10.39
CA GLY A 25 -2.12 4.29 -9.63
C GLY A 25 -1.15 4.81 -8.58
N HIS A 26 -1.65 5.63 -7.65
CA HIS A 26 -0.82 6.26 -6.62
C HIS A 26 -0.17 5.23 -5.69
N ASP A 27 -0.82 4.10 -5.42
CA ASP A 27 -0.30 2.98 -4.62
C ASP A 27 1.06 2.46 -5.13
N GLU A 28 1.12 2.02 -6.40
CA GLU A 28 2.36 1.48 -6.99
C GLU A 28 3.39 2.60 -7.16
N TYR A 29 2.97 3.79 -7.56
CA TYR A 29 3.86 4.93 -7.74
C TYR A 29 4.58 5.31 -6.43
N ILE A 30 3.84 5.52 -5.33
CA ILE A 30 4.45 5.91 -4.06
C ILE A 30 5.31 4.78 -3.48
N TYR A 31 4.94 3.52 -3.71
CA TYR A 31 5.78 2.38 -3.34
C TYR A 31 7.14 2.45 -4.06
N GLN A 32 7.16 2.70 -5.37
CA GLN A 32 8.40 2.79 -6.15
C GLN A 32 9.30 3.93 -5.67
N VAL A 33 8.71 5.09 -5.33
CA VAL A 33 9.45 6.25 -4.78
C VAL A 33 9.99 5.92 -3.38
N ALA A 34 9.18 5.31 -2.51
CA ALA A 34 9.51 5.14 -1.09
C ALA A 34 10.31 3.87 -0.75
N ARG A 35 10.43 2.89 -1.67
CA ARG A 35 10.94 1.53 -1.38
C ARG A 35 12.33 1.44 -0.76
N ASN A 36 13.16 2.48 -0.92
CA ASN A 36 14.52 2.52 -0.38
C ASN A 36 14.60 3.19 1.00
N TYR A 37 13.50 3.74 1.51
CA TYR A 37 13.48 4.63 2.67
C TYR A 37 12.61 4.11 3.83
N LEU A 38 11.52 3.41 3.52
CA LEU A 38 10.56 2.95 4.52
C LEU A 38 10.71 1.45 4.85
N PRO A 39 10.33 1.04 6.08
CA PRO A 39 10.24 -0.38 6.42
C PRO A 39 9.16 -1.07 5.58
N GLU A 40 9.29 -2.39 5.43
CA GLU A 40 8.45 -3.20 4.55
C GLU A 40 6.96 -3.09 4.89
N GLU A 41 6.59 -3.07 6.16
CA GLU A 41 5.21 -2.90 6.60
C GLU A 41 4.63 -1.56 6.14
N GLY A 42 5.45 -0.49 6.23
CA GLY A 42 5.13 0.84 5.70
C GLY A 42 4.86 0.80 4.21
N LEU A 43 5.74 0.12 3.47
CA LEU A 43 5.64 -0.04 2.03
C LEU A 43 4.42 -0.88 1.61
N TYR A 44 4.09 -1.96 2.33
CA TYR A 44 2.91 -2.78 2.04
C TYR A 44 1.62 -2.01 2.29
N MET A 45 1.56 -1.20 3.36
CA MET A 45 0.43 -0.30 3.60
C MET A 45 0.26 0.66 2.41
N LEU A 46 1.34 1.33 1.98
CA LEU A 46 1.27 2.26 0.85
C LEU A 46 0.92 1.58 -0.48
N ARG A 47 1.51 0.42 -0.79
CA ARG A 47 1.35 -0.28 -2.07
C ARG A 47 -0.02 -0.93 -2.26
N TYR A 48 -0.75 -1.23 -1.17
CA TYR A 48 -1.99 -2.00 -1.25
C TYR A 48 -3.18 -1.39 -0.51
N HIS A 49 -3.09 -0.15 0.00
CA HIS A 49 -4.21 0.49 0.72
C HIS A 49 -5.44 0.76 -0.15
N SER A 50 -5.30 0.83 -1.48
CA SER A 50 -6.43 0.92 -2.41
C SER A 50 -6.96 -0.44 -2.86
N PHE A 51 -6.30 -1.55 -2.48
CA PHE A 51 -6.69 -2.89 -2.93
C PHE A 51 -7.85 -3.49 -2.11
N TYR A 52 -8.99 -2.79 -2.10
CA TYR A 52 -10.19 -3.13 -1.30
C TYR A 52 -10.71 -4.54 -1.53
N ALA A 53 -10.64 -5.03 -2.76
CA ALA A 53 -11.04 -6.40 -3.07
C ALA A 53 -10.27 -7.41 -2.21
N ALA A 54 -8.97 -7.20 -1.99
CA ALA A 54 -8.16 -8.05 -1.14
C ALA A 54 -8.36 -7.71 0.36
N HIS A 55 -8.03 -6.50 0.81
CA HIS A 55 -7.96 -6.22 2.25
C HIS A 55 -9.32 -6.08 2.96
N ARG A 56 -10.40 -5.81 2.23
CA ARG A 56 -11.77 -5.71 2.79
C ARG A 56 -12.66 -6.90 2.44
N HIS A 57 -12.53 -7.42 1.21
CA HIS A 57 -13.43 -8.46 0.70
C HIS A 57 -12.79 -9.85 0.59
N ASN A 58 -11.52 -10.01 1.00
CA ASN A 58 -10.80 -11.28 0.96
C ASN A 58 -10.76 -11.95 -0.43
N ALA A 59 -10.88 -11.16 -1.50
CA ALA A 59 -10.67 -11.63 -2.87
C ALA A 59 -9.17 -11.81 -3.14
N TYR A 60 -8.83 -12.39 -4.30
CA TYR A 60 -7.45 -12.54 -4.78
C TYR A 60 -6.49 -13.38 -3.92
N ARG A 61 -6.94 -14.01 -2.82
CA ARG A 61 -6.13 -14.96 -2.00
C ARG A 61 -5.55 -16.16 -2.78
N HIS A 62 -6.01 -16.41 -4.00
CA HIS A 62 -5.43 -17.44 -4.87
C HIS A 62 -4.12 -17.00 -5.54
N LEU A 63 -3.80 -15.71 -5.49
CA LEU A 63 -2.55 -15.10 -5.95
C LEU A 63 -1.60 -14.76 -4.78
N MET A 64 -2.15 -14.52 -3.59
CA MET A 64 -1.38 -14.20 -2.38
C MET A 64 -0.56 -15.40 -1.88
N ASN A 65 0.70 -15.16 -1.51
CA ASN A 65 1.56 -16.11 -0.80
C ASN A 65 1.43 -15.92 0.74
N GLU A 66 2.23 -16.65 1.53
CA GLU A 66 2.18 -16.56 3.00
C GLU A 66 2.60 -15.18 3.51
N HIS A 67 3.63 -14.59 2.89
CA HIS A 67 4.12 -13.24 3.21
C HIS A 67 3.05 -12.16 2.99
N ASP A 68 2.31 -12.24 1.89
CA ASP A 68 1.20 -11.31 1.62
C ASP A 68 0.10 -11.39 2.69
N GLU A 69 -0.24 -12.60 3.13
CA GLU A 69 -1.28 -12.81 4.14
C GLU A 69 -0.88 -12.20 5.49
N GLU A 70 0.40 -12.32 5.85
CA GLU A 70 1.00 -11.69 7.03
C GLU A 70 1.02 -10.16 6.89
N MET A 71 1.55 -9.63 5.79
CA MET A 71 1.65 -8.18 5.57
C MET A 71 0.29 -7.48 5.46
N PHE A 72 -0.74 -8.18 4.95
CA PHE A 72 -2.09 -7.62 4.91
C PHE A 72 -2.68 -7.36 6.31
N ALA A 73 -2.08 -7.89 7.39
CA ALA A 73 -2.43 -7.46 8.75
C ALA A 73 -2.15 -5.97 8.96
N TRP A 74 -1.04 -5.45 8.41
CA TRP A 74 -0.68 -4.03 8.48
C TRP A 74 -1.59 -3.18 7.58
N VAL A 75 -1.87 -3.63 6.36
CA VAL A 75 -2.81 -2.95 5.44
C VAL A 75 -4.19 -2.79 6.09
N ARG A 76 -4.71 -3.85 6.71
CA ARG A 76 -5.98 -3.81 7.45
C ARG A 76 -5.92 -2.90 8.68
N ARG A 77 -4.77 -2.80 9.35
CA ARG A 77 -4.58 -1.91 10.50
C ARG A 77 -4.53 -0.44 10.09
N PHE A 78 -3.98 -0.13 8.92
CA PHE A 78 -3.92 1.21 8.36
C PHE A 78 -5.27 1.72 7.85
N ASN A 79 -6.04 0.86 7.19
CA ASN A 79 -7.27 1.25 6.47
C ASN A 79 -8.28 2.09 7.29
N PRO A 80 -8.54 1.82 8.59
CA PRO A 80 -9.44 2.66 9.37
C PRO A 80 -8.98 4.12 9.49
N TYR A 81 -7.66 4.35 9.56
CA TYR A 81 -7.10 5.70 9.64
C TYR A 81 -7.20 6.42 8.30
N ASP A 82 -6.96 5.75 7.17
CA ASP A 82 -7.20 6.34 5.85
C ASP A 82 -8.69 6.67 5.63
N LEU A 83 -9.58 5.74 5.97
CA LEU A 83 -11.00 5.90 5.63
C LEU A 83 -11.75 6.84 6.57
N TYR A 84 -11.57 6.69 7.89
CA TYR A 84 -12.45 7.31 8.88
C TYR A 84 -11.88 8.58 9.51
N SER A 85 -10.63 8.95 9.23
CA SER A 85 -10.08 10.26 9.62
C SER A 85 -10.53 11.41 8.72
N LYS A 86 -11.26 11.11 7.64
CA LYS A 86 -11.80 12.08 6.67
C LYS A 86 -12.95 12.87 7.30
N GLY A 87 -12.59 13.83 8.15
CA GLY A 87 -13.50 14.74 8.83
C GLY A 87 -13.70 16.07 8.09
N ARG A 88 -14.71 16.83 8.51
CA ARG A 88 -14.98 18.18 7.98
C ARG A 88 -13.96 19.21 8.47
N GLU A 89 -13.52 19.06 9.72
CA GLU A 89 -12.53 19.92 10.35
C GLU A 89 -11.13 19.57 9.85
N ARG A 90 -10.38 20.58 9.46
CA ARG A 90 -8.99 20.41 9.01
C ARG A 90 -8.05 20.51 10.21
N PRO A 91 -6.97 19.72 10.26
CA PRO A 91 -5.97 19.85 11.31
C PRO A 91 -5.29 21.22 11.24
N ASP A 92 -4.86 21.74 12.39
CA ASP A 92 -4.01 22.92 12.44
C ASP A 92 -2.60 22.57 11.94
N MET A 93 -2.35 22.89 10.66
CA MET A 93 -1.08 22.61 10.00
C MET A 93 0.12 23.22 10.74
N LYS A 94 -0.01 24.40 11.36
CA LYS A 94 1.12 25.02 12.06
C LYS A 94 1.50 24.25 13.32
N ALA A 95 0.53 23.64 13.99
CA ALA A 95 0.76 22.85 15.18
C ALA A 95 1.37 21.48 14.85
N ILE A 96 0.97 20.84 13.75
CA ILE A 96 1.43 19.48 13.42
C ILE A 96 2.67 19.42 12.53
N LEU A 97 2.95 20.46 11.74
CA LEU A 97 4.04 20.44 10.77
C LEU A 97 5.41 20.11 11.39
N PRO A 98 5.82 20.69 12.54
CA PRO A 98 7.12 20.37 13.13
C PRO A 98 7.29 18.89 13.47
N PHE A 99 6.23 18.24 13.95
CA PHE A 99 6.25 16.80 14.26
C PHE A 99 6.40 15.94 13.01
N TYR A 100 5.65 16.24 11.95
CA TYR A 100 5.77 15.48 10.71
C TYR A 100 7.09 15.75 9.96
N GLN A 101 7.65 16.96 10.07
CA GLN A 101 8.97 17.25 9.51
C GLN A 101 10.07 16.43 10.19
N ASP A 102 10.06 16.36 11.53
CA ASP A 102 11.00 15.53 12.29
C ASP A 102 10.91 14.05 11.90
N LEU A 103 9.70 13.52 11.79
CA LEU A 103 9.47 12.15 11.31
C LEU A 103 9.91 11.94 9.86
N VAL A 104 9.63 12.86 8.95
CA VAL A 104 10.04 12.72 7.54
C VAL A 104 11.57 12.70 7.45
N SER A 105 12.26 13.57 8.20
CA SER A 105 13.72 13.62 8.24
C SER A 105 14.37 12.38 8.87
N GLU A 106 13.64 11.58 9.66
CA GLU A 106 14.14 10.30 10.19
C GLU A 106 14.27 9.25 9.08
N PHE A 107 13.35 9.24 8.10
CA PHE A 107 13.26 8.18 7.08
C PHE A 107 13.77 8.61 5.70
N PHE A 108 13.60 9.88 5.34
CA PHE A 108 13.86 10.38 3.99
C PHE A 108 15.03 11.37 3.95
N PRO A 109 15.79 11.41 2.84
CA PRO A 109 16.72 12.50 2.58
C PRO A 109 15.99 13.82 2.33
N ASP A 110 16.73 14.93 2.39
CA ASP A 110 16.20 16.28 2.12
C ASP A 110 15.58 16.42 0.72
N GLU A 111 16.10 15.67 -0.26
CA GLU A 111 15.61 15.63 -1.64
C GLU A 111 15.30 14.18 -2.07
N ILE A 112 14.11 13.98 -2.63
CA ILE A 112 13.60 12.69 -3.12
C ILE A 112 13.37 12.78 -4.63
N ASP A 113 13.69 11.71 -5.36
CA ASP A 113 13.37 11.55 -6.78
C ASP A 113 11.95 11.02 -6.95
N TRP A 114 11.07 11.81 -7.58
CA TRP A 114 9.63 11.56 -7.70
C TRP A 114 9.25 11.02 -9.07
#